data_AF-A0A948BTS9-F1
#
_entry.id   AF-A0A948BTS9-F1
#
_cell.length_a   1.000
_cell.length_b   1.000
_cell.length_c   1.000
_cell.angle_alpha   90.00
_cell.angle_beta   90.00
_cell.angle_gamma   90.00
#
_symmetry.space_group_name_H-M   'P 1'
#
loop_
_entity.id
_entity.type
_entity.pdbx_description
1 polymer ?
#
loop_
_entity_poly.entity_id
_entity_poly.type
_entity_poly.pdbx_seq_one_letter_code
_entity_poly.pdbx_strand_id
1 'polypeptide(L)'
;MFKRPHHQKIAFALKALNGPLLRENGCLFAGGTAIALRFGEYRESVGIDFLVSDIASYRNLRQLLTGSGGIAAIVREGVEPLIQQREIRADQYGIRTVLDVADQPIKFEIVLEGRIELLTIL
;
A
#
# COMPACT_ATOMS: atom_id res chain seq x y z
N MET A 1 -10.52 10.64 -13.70
CA MET A 1 -9.90 9.32 -14.00
C MET A 1 -8.45 9.58 -14.41
N PHE A 2 -7.49 8.77 -13.95
CA PHE A 2 -6.08 8.91 -14.35
C PHE A 2 -5.92 8.60 -15.85
N LYS A 3 -5.02 9.33 -16.52
CA LYS A 3 -4.78 9.22 -17.97
C LYS A 3 -3.76 8.15 -18.30
N ARG A 4 -2.75 7.93 -17.46
CA ARG A 4 -1.70 6.93 -17.72
C ARG A 4 -2.23 5.52 -17.41
N PRO A 5 -2.07 4.54 -18.31
CA PRO A 5 -2.50 3.16 -18.06
C PRO A 5 -1.94 2.58 -16.76
N HIS A 6 -0.67 2.82 -16.46
CA HIS A 6 -0.05 2.32 -15.23
C HIS A 6 -0.67 2.90 -13.96
N HIS A 7 -0.98 4.21 -13.97
CA HIS A 7 -1.65 4.86 -12.84
C HIS A 7 -3.11 4.42 -12.68
N GLN A 8 -3.80 4.03 -13.76
CA GLN A 8 -5.12 3.41 -13.66
C GLN A 8 -5.05 2.06 -12.93
N LYS A 9 -4.03 1.24 -13.21
CA LYS A 9 -3.77 -0.03 -12.50
C LYS A 9 -3.45 0.22 -11.02
N ILE A 10 -2.59 1.19 -10.72
CA ILE A 10 -2.32 1.61 -9.33
C ILE A 10 -3.62 2.04 -8.64
N ALA A 11 -4.46 2.84 -9.29
CA ALA A 11 -5.72 3.29 -8.72
C ALA A 11 -6.72 2.15 -8.49
N PHE A 12 -6.72 1.14 -9.36
CA PHE A 12 -7.48 -0.09 -9.14
C PHE A 12 -7.00 -0.81 -7.89
N ALA A 13 -5.68 -1.02 -7.76
CA ALA A 13 -5.10 -1.67 -6.58
C ALA A 13 -5.42 -0.90 -5.29
N LEU A 14 -5.22 0.43 -5.29
CA LEU A 14 -5.55 1.29 -4.15
C LEU A 14 -7.04 1.24 -3.77
N LYS A 15 -7.93 1.12 -4.76
CA LYS A 15 -9.37 0.95 -4.50
C LYS A 15 -9.69 -0.42 -3.92
N ALA A 16 -8.93 -1.48 -4.20
CA ALA A 16 -9.19 -2.78 -3.62
C ALA A 16 -8.84 -2.83 -2.11
N LEU A 17 -7.88 -2.02 -1.66
CA LEU A 17 -7.41 -2.00 -0.27
C LEU A 17 -8.48 -1.52 0.73
N ASN A 18 -8.43 -2.08 1.94
CA ASN A 18 -9.28 -1.71 3.07
C ASN A 18 -8.80 -0.40 3.71
N GLY A 19 -9.27 0.71 3.16
CA GLY A 19 -8.97 2.07 3.63
C GLY A 19 -9.23 2.29 5.13
N PRO A 20 -10.39 1.90 5.69
CA PRO A 20 -10.64 1.97 7.13
C PRO A 20 -9.60 1.25 7.98
N LEU A 21 -9.29 -0.02 7.68
CA LEU A 21 -8.27 -0.78 8.41
C LEU A 21 -6.89 -0.12 8.33
N LEU A 22 -6.49 0.36 7.15
CA LEU A 22 -5.20 1.04 6.98
C LEU A 22 -5.16 2.34 7.78
N ARG A 23 -6.26 3.11 7.78
CA ARG A 23 -6.38 4.36 8.55
C ARG A 23 -6.34 4.11 10.06
N GLU A 24 -7.02 3.09 10.57
CA GLU A 24 -6.99 2.70 11.98
C GLU A 24 -5.56 2.35 12.46
N ASN A 25 -4.71 1.87 11.55
CA ASN A 25 -3.29 1.59 11.81
C ASN A 25 -2.37 2.77 11.43
N GLY A 26 -2.90 3.97 11.20
CA GLY A 26 -2.10 5.13 10.78
C GLY A 26 -1.26 4.91 9.52
N CYS A 27 -1.69 3.99 8.64
CA CYS A 27 -0.99 3.60 7.43
C CYS A 27 -1.44 4.44 6.24
N LEU A 28 -0.61 5.41 5.86
CA LEU A 28 -0.95 6.45 4.90
C LEU A 28 -0.31 6.19 3.54
N PHE A 29 -1.08 6.34 2.46
CA PHE A 29 -0.53 6.28 1.10
C PHE A 29 0.48 7.41 0.87
N ALA A 30 1.67 7.06 0.40
CA ALA A 30 2.84 7.92 0.43
C ALA A 30 3.73 7.72 -0.81
N GLY A 31 4.95 8.25 -0.72
CA GLY A 31 5.97 8.08 -1.74
C GLY A 31 5.71 8.86 -3.03
N GLY A 32 6.52 8.54 -4.05
CA GLY A 32 6.50 9.25 -5.32
C GLY A 32 5.17 9.15 -6.07
N THR A 33 4.48 8.03 -5.89
CA THR A 33 3.20 7.78 -6.56
C THR A 33 2.08 8.62 -5.95
N ALA A 34 2.00 8.76 -4.62
CA ALA A 34 1.03 9.66 -4.00
C ALA A 34 1.16 11.10 -4.53
N ILE A 35 2.39 11.59 -4.64
CA ILE A 35 2.69 12.93 -5.18
C ILE A 35 2.32 13.00 -6.68
N ALA A 36 2.72 12.01 -7.48
CA ALA A 36 2.40 11.95 -8.91
C ALA A 36 0.90 11.99 -9.18
N LEU A 37 0.12 11.17 -8.46
CA LEU A 37 -1.34 11.12 -8.61
C LEU A 37 -2.01 12.42 -8.11
N ARG A 38 -1.50 13.03 -7.03
CA ARG A 38 -2.05 14.29 -6.49
C ARG A 38 -1.87 15.48 -7.42
N PHE A 39 -0.74 15.55 -8.12
CA PHE A 39 -0.35 16.68 -8.97
C PHE A 39 -0.47 16.36 -10.47
N GLY A 40 -1.58 15.74 -10.86
CA GLY A 40 -1.97 15.62 -12.27
C GLY A 40 -1.07 14.73 -13.13
N GLU A 41 -0.43 13.71 -12.54
CA GLU A 41 0.43 12.76 -13.24
C GLU A 41 1.63 13.41 -13.95
N TYR A 42 2.21 14.46 -13.31
CA TYR A 42 3.34 15.25 -13.82
C TYR A 42 4.55 14.40 -14.24
N ARG A 43 4.69 13.22 -13.64
CA ARG A 43 5.58 12.14 -14.09
C ARG A 43 4.88 10.81 -13.89
N GLU A 44 5.40 9.78 -14.54
CA GLU A 44 5.04 8.41 -14.21
C GLU A 44 5.72 7.98 -12.89
N SER A 45 4.97 7.25 -12.06
CA SER A 45 5.47 6.61 -10.85
C SER A 45 4.90 5.22 -10.76
N VAL A 46 5.74 4.24 -10.44
CA VAL A 46 5.46 2.84 -10.79
C VAL A 46 5.05 1.94 -9.61
N GLY A 47 5.37 2.33 -8.38
CA GLY A 47 5.11 1.54 -7.18
C GLY A 47 3.95 2.07 -6.34
N ILE A 48 3.65 1.34 -5.26
CA ILE A 48 2.72 1.72 -4.21
C ILE A 48 3.50 1.71 -2.90
N ASP A 49 3.61 2.87 -2.26
CA ASP A 49 4.29 3.03 -0.98
C ASP A 49 3.28 3.54 0.06
N PHE A 50 3.35 3.00 1.26
CA PHE A 50 2.64 3.47 2.45
C PHE A 50 3.64 3.79 3.56
N LEU A 51 3.26 4.70 4.45
CA LEU A 51 4.02 5.07 5.65
C LEU A 51 3.20 4.84 6.92
N VAL A 52 3.87 4.34 7.95
CA VAL A 52 3.37 4.22 9.32
C VAL A 52 4.45 4.79 10.25
N SER A 53 4.08 5.61 11.22
CA SER A 53 5.05 6.12 12.22
C SER A 53 4.98 5.40 13.56
N ASP A 54 3.84 4.80 13.90
CA ASP A 54 3.66 4.09 15.17
C ASP A 54 4.15 2.64 15.08
N ILE A 55 5.01 2.26 16.04
CA ILE A 55 5.62 0.92 16.11
C ILE A 55 4.57 -0.16 16.40
N ALA A 56 3.57 0.13 17.23
CA ALA A 56 2.51 -0.83 17.55
C ALA A 56 1.67 -1.15 16.30
N SER A 57 1.28 -0.11 15.57
CA SER A 57 0.55 -0.22 14.30
C SER A 57 1.36 -0.96 13.23
N TYR A 58 2.66 -0.67 13.12
CA TYR A 58 3.54 -1.42 12.22
C TYR A 58 3.61 -2.92 12.57
N ARG A 59 3.73 -3.26 13.87
CA ARG A 59 3.73 -4.65 14.33
C ARG A 59 2.41 -5.35 14.00
N ASN A 60 1.28 -4.68 14.17
CA ASN A 60 -0.03 -5.22 13.84
C ASN A 60 -0.15 -5.51 12.33
N LEU A 61 0.19 -4.54 11.48
CA LEU A 61 0.20 -4.71 10.02
C LEU A 61 1.15 -5.82 9.59
N ARG A 62 2.33 -5.92 10.21
CA ARG A 62 3.28 -7.00 9.97
C ARG A 62 2.64 -8.35 10.28
N GLN A 63 2.04 -8.51 11.45
CA GLN A 63 1.38 -9.76 11.84
C GLN A 63 0.26 -10.15 10.86
N LEU A 64 -0.58 -9.20 10.46
CA LEU A 64 -1.65 -9.43 9.48
C LEU A 64 -1.09 -9.91 8.13
N LEU A 65 -0.12 -9.17 7.59
CA LEU A 65 0.43 -9.39 6.25
C LEU A 65 1.36 -10.60 6.17
N THR A 66 2.01 -11.00 7.26
CA THR A 66 2.80 -12.25 7.29
C THR A 66 1.98 -13.47 7.73
N GLY A 67 0.70 -13.30 8.04
CA GLY A 67 -0.23 -14.40 8.32
C GLY A 67 -0.64 -15.17 7.05
N SER A 68 -1.51 -16.16 7.21
CA SER A 68 -1.99 -17.01 6.11
C SER A 68 -2.74 -16.25 5.01
N GLY A 69 -3.30 -15.08 5.32
CA GLY A 69 -4.02 -14.24 4.35
C GLY A 69 -3.12 -13.41 3.43
N GLY A 70 -1.84 -13.21 3.76
CA GLY A 70 -0.94 -12.37 2.97
C GLY A 70 -1.52 -10.98 2.67
N ILE A 71 -1.41 -10.52 1.41
CA ILE A 71 -2.01 -9.24 0.99
C ILE A 71 -3.54 -9.19 1.18
N ALA A 72 -4.24 -10.33 1.09
CA ALA A 72 -5.70 -10.37 1.21
C ALA A 72 -6.18 -9.91 2.60
N ALA A 73 -5.31 -9.97 3.63
CA ALA A 73 -5.60 -9.46 4.97
C ALA A 73 -5.88 -7.95 5.02
N ILE A 74 -5.49 -7.19 3.99
CA ILE A 74 -5.74 -5.74 3.88
C ILE A 74 -6.58 -5.37 2.65
N VAL A 75 -7.20 -6.34 1.98
CA VAL A 75 -8.14 -6.12 0.86
C VAL A 75 -9.56 -6.05 1.41
N ARG A 76 -10.43 -5.23 0.80
CA ARG A 76 -11.85 -5.14 1.19
C ARG A 76 -12.57 -6.46 0.89
N GLU A 77 -13.60 -6.76 1.67
CA GLU A 77 -14.48 -7.86 1.34
C GLU A 77 -15.30 -7.57 0.08
N GLY A 78 -15.58 -8.62 -0.70
CA GLY A 78 -16.46 -8.54 -1.87
C GLY A 78 -15.89 -7.78 -3.09
N VAL A 79 -14.61 -7.44 -3.09
CA VAL A 79 -13.93 -6.90 -4.28
C VAL A 79 -13.04 -7.95 -4.94
N GLU A 80 -12.66 -7.70 -6.19
CA GLU A 80 -11.69 -8.53 -6.89
C GLU A 80 -10.37 -8.60 -6.09
N PRO A 81 -9.81 -9.80 -5.85
CA PRO A 81 -8.63 -9.96 -5.02
C PRO A 81 -7.39 -9.40 -5.72
N LEU A 82 -6.45 -8.88 -4.93
CA LEU A 82 -5.12 -8.55 -5.41
C LEU A 82 -4.25 -9.80 -5.43
N ILE A 83 -3.64 -10.10 -6.57
CA ILE A 83 -2.78 -11.27 -6.73
C ILE A 83 -1.41 -10.94 -6.16
N GLN A 84 -1.00 -11.67 -5.12
CA GLN A 84 0.34 -11.59 -4.56
C GLN A 84 1.31 -12.46 -5.38
N GLN A 85 2.19 -11.83 -6.15
CA GLN A 85 3.14 -12.55 -7.00
C GLN A 85 4.39 -13.03 -6.24
N ARG A 86 4.75 -12.35 -5.15
CA ARG A 86 5.92 -12.71 -4.31
C ARG A 86 5.52 -12.84 -2.85
N GLU A 87 6.18 -13.73 -2.13
CA GLU A 87 6.03 -13.80 -0.67
C GLU A 87 6.28 -12.43 -0.01
N ILE A 88 5.50 -12.15 1.02
CA ILE A 88 5.67 -10.94 1.82
C ILE A 88 6.95 -11.06 2.63
N ARG A 89 7.84 -10.08 2.48
CA ARG A 89 9.05 -9.93 3.29
C ARG A 89 8.85 -8.78 4.26
N ALA A 90 9.04 -9.05 5.55
CA ALA A 90 8.90 -8.04 6.59
C ALA A 90 10.08 -8.03 7.55
N ASP A 91 10.69 -6.87 7.72
CA ASP A 91 11.82 -6.63 8.63
C ASP A 91 11.49 -5.53 9.66
N GLN A 92 12.51 -4.91 10.26
CA GLN A 92 12.32 -3.82 11.23
C GLN A 92 11.95 -2.48 10.58
N TYR A 93 12.07 -2.34 9.26
CA TYR A 93 11.89 -1.08 8.52
C TYR A 93 10.72 -1.10 7.55
N GLY A 94 10.30 -2.26 7.07
CA GLY A 94 9.14 -2.33 6.18
C GLY A 94 8.64 -3.73 5.84
N ILE A 95 7.48 -3.74 5.19
CA ILE A 95 6.76 -4.90 4.68
C ILE A 95 6.66 -4.75 3.17
N ARG A 96 7.11 -5.74 2.40
CA ARG A 96 7.33 -5.64 0.95
C ARG A 96 6.81 -6.85 0.22
N THR A 97 6.17 -6.62 -0.93
CA THR A 97 5.79 -7.66 -1.89
C THR A 97 5.69 -7.08 -3.31
N VAL A 98 5.31 -7.92 -4.27
CA VAL A 98 4.93 -7.53 -5.63
C VAL A 98 3.51 -8.02 -5.87
N LEU A 99 2.65 -7.11 -6.29
CA LEU A 99 1.28 -7.38 -6.68
C LEU A 99 1.20 -7.51 -8.19
N ASP A 100 0.43 -8.45 -8.69
CA ASP A 100 0.03 -8.48 -10.09
C ASP A 100 -1.33 -7.79 -10.25
N VAL A 101 -1.37 -6.78 -11.11
CA VAL A 101 -2.56 -5.96 -11.37
C VAL A 101 -2.78 -5.86 -12.86
N ALA A 102 -3.64 -6.72 -13.41
CA ALA A 102 -3.89 -6.84 -14.84
C ALA A 102 -2.57 -7.03 -15.63
N ASP A 103 -1.89 -8.14 -15.33
CA ASP A 103 -0.62 -8.59 -15.93
C ASP A 103 0.54 -7.58 -15.76
N GLN A 104 0.46 -6.74 -14.73
CA GLN A 104 1.48 -5.74 -14.41
C GLN A 104 2.00 -5.95 -13.00
N PRO A 105 3.28 -6.33 -12.84
CA PRO A 105 3.91 -6.35 -11.53
C PRO A 105 4.05 -4.92 -11.01
N ILE A 106 3.56 -4.69 -9.79
CA ILE A 106 3.63 -3.43 -9.06
C ILE A 106 4.27 -3.71 -7.70
N LYS A 107 5.39 -3.02 -7.42
CA LYS A 107 6.01 -3.06 -6.09
C LYS A 107 5.04 -2.45 -5.07
N PHE A 108 4.81 -3.17 -3.97
CA PHE A 108 4.06 -2.69 -2.82
C PHE A 108 4.96 -2.66 -1.59
N GLU A 109 4.94 -1.56 -0.84
CA GLU A 109 5.72 -1.37 0.37
C GLU A 109 4.93 -0.61 1.44
N ILE A 110 5.05 -1.07 2.70
CA ILE A 110 4.70 -0.29 3.89
C ILE A 110 6.01 -0.04 4.64
N VAL A 111 6.38 1.23 4.84
CA VAL A 111 7.59 1.65 5.54
C VAL A 111 7.25 2.12 6.95
N LEU A 112 8.02 1.67 7.94
CA LEU A 112 8.04 2.25 9.28
C LEU A 112 8.96 3.48 9.29
N GLU A 113 8.37 4.66 9.52
CA GLU A 113 9.08 5.92 9.68
C GLU A 113 8.81 6.48 11.09
N GLY A 114 9.49 5.92 12.08
CA GLY A 114 9.30 6.27 13.49
C GLY A 114 9.97 7.57 13.94
N ARG A 115 10.67 8.30 13.05
CA ARG A 115 11.38 9.54 13.41
C ARG A 115 10.49 10.79 13.32
N ILE A 116 9.35 10.67 12.65
CA ILE A 116 8.37 11.76 12.50
C ILE A 116 6.99 11.26 12.89
N GLU A 117 6.20 12.14 13.49
CA GLU A 117 4.78 11.88 13.69
C GLU A 117 4.02 12.14 12.38
N LEU A 118 3.17 11.20 11.98
CA LEU A 118 2.28 11.40 10.84
C LEU A 118 0.94 11.94 11.34
N LEU A 119 0.64 13.20 11.00
CA LEU A 119 -0.65 13.81 11.30
C LEU A 119 -1.75 13.12 10.49
N THR A 120 -2.68 12.49 11.19
CA THR A 120 -3.93 12.02 10.56
C THR A 120 -4.93 13.17 10.66
N ILE A 121 -5.16 13.88 9.56
CA ILE A 121 -6.23 14.88 9.51
C ILE A 121 -7.56 14.11 9.50
N LEU A 122 -8.32 14.25 10.60
CA LEU A 122 -9.67 13.68 10.77
C LEU A 122 -10.69 14.39 9.88
#